data_AF-A0A8H4SNM4-F1
#
_entry.id   AF-A0A8H4SNM4-F1
#
_cell.length_a   1.000
_cell.length_b   1.000
_cell.length_c   1.000
_cell.angle_alpha   90.00
_cell.angle_beta   90.00
_cell.angle_gamma   90.00
#
_symmetry.space_group_name_H-M   'P 1'
#
loop_
_entity.id
_entity.type
_entity.pdbx_description
1 polymer ?
#
loop_
_entity_poly.entity_id
_entity_poly.type
_entity_poly.pdbx_seq_one_letter_code
_entity_poly.pdbx_strand_id
1 'polypeptide(L)'
;IQEVNEKEVEITELPFRTWTQDFKDKLEDIIKAEKTPSFIKDYKDYNTHTKVHFVIQMDEKHLKSAVEEGLEEKFKLSKTIATTNLVAFDPEGRITKYATVSDILKEFFAIRLKYYEKRKQHQLSEMQKDLDKLTNQARFVQMIIDGKLVVSKKKKPILIAELKEKGFKAFPKVAEAVKAGETEQVVEEEGSEEEATTEVASNAYDYLLG
;
A
#
# COMPACT_ATOMS: atom_id res chain seq x y z
N ILE A 1 -5.65 -22.06 26.99
CA ILE A 1 -6.27 -23.36 27.34
C ILE A 1 -6.59 -23.33 28.83
N GLN A 2 -7.78 -23.75 29.23
CA GLN A 2 -8.19 -23.73 30.63
C GLN A 2 -8.95 -25.00 31.00
N GLU A 3 -8.75 -25.47 32.21
CA GLU A 3 -9.56 -26.55 32.79
C GLU A 3 -10.90 -25.97 33.23
N VAL A 4 -12.00 -26.56 32.74
CA VAL A 4 -13.36 -26.13 33.10
C VAL A 4 -13.90 -26.98 34.25
N ASN A 5 -13.60 -28.28 34.24
CA ASN A 5 -13.93 -29.22 35.30
C ASN A 5 -13.00 -30.46 35.22
N GLU A 6 -13.15 -31.41 36.14
CA GLU A 6 -12.31 -32.62 36.25
C GLU A 6 -12.36 -33.57 35.03
N LYS A 7 -13.15 -33.24 34.00
CA LYS A 7 -13.31 -34.03 32.77
C LYS A 7 -13.26 -33.18 31.49
N GLU A 8 -13.15 -31.86 31.58
CA GLU A 8 -13.30 -30.97 30.42
C GLU A 8 -12.26 -29.86 30.41
N VAL A 9 -11.71 -29.64 29.22
CA VAL A 9 -10.72 -28.60 28.93
C VAL A 9 -11.24 -27.74 27.79
N GLU A 10 -11.08 -26.43 27.92
CA GLU A 10 -11.49 -25.46 26.91
C GLU A 10 -10.27 -24.84 26.21
N ILE A 11 -10.32 -24.81 24.88
CA ILE A 11 -9.34 -24.19 24.00
C ILE A 11 -10.02 -23.06 23.24
N THR A 12 -9.70 -21.83 23.60
CA THR A 12 -10.26 -20.61 23.00
C THR A 12 -9.34 -19.97 21.96
N GLU A 13 -8.12 -20.50 21.77
CA GLU A 13 -7.14 -19.91 20.86
C GLU A 13 -6.15 -20.97 20.38
N LEU A 14 -5.61 -20.80 19.17
CA LEU A 14 -4.60 -21.67 18.58
C LEU A 14 -3.31 -20.90 18.28
N PRO A 15 -2.15 -21.58 18.18
CA PRO A 15 -0.92 -20.95 17.75
C PRO A 15 -1.07 -20.28 16.38
N PHE A 16 -0.35 -19.18 16.19
CA PHE A 16 -0.29 -18.50 14.89
C PHE A 16 0.11 -19.48 13.77
N ARG A 17 -0.60 -19.42 12.63
CA ARG A 17 -0.50 -20.38 11.51
C ARG A 17 -0.87 -21.83 11.88
N THR A 18 -1.84 -22.01 12.76
CA THR A 18 -2.55 -23.28 12.94
C THR A 18 -4.00 -23.06 12.55
N TRP A 19 -4.47 -23.82 11.55
CA TRP A 19 -5.85 -23.72 11.09
C TRP A 19 -6.78 -24.52 11.99
N THR A 20 -8.02 -24.05 12.13
CA THR A 20 -9.06 -24.71 12.92
C THR A 20 -9.33 -26.13 12.44
N GLN A 21 -9.38 -26.34 11.12
CA GLN A 21 -9.58 -27.66 10.53
C GLN A 21 -8.40 -28.61 10.82
N ASP A 22 -7.15 -28.16 10.63
CA ASP A 22 -5.97 -28.96 10.95
C ASP A 22 -5.94 -29.39 12.43
N PHE A 23 -6.43 -28.52 13.33
CA PHE A 23 -6.52 -28.86 14.75
C PHE A 23 -7.65 -29.86 15.01
N LYS A 24 -8.80 -29.69 14.37
CA LYS A 24 -9.93 -30.62 14.45
C LYS A 24 -9.55 -32.02 13.99
N ASP A 25 -8.88 -32.14 12.84
CA ASP A 25 -8.42 -33.42 12.29
C ASP A 25 -7.46 -34.12 13.28
N LYS A 26 -6.60 -33.36 13.96
CA LYS A 26 -5.72 -33.91 15.02
C LYS A 26 -6.51 -34.43 16.23
N LEU A 27 -7.57 -33.75 16.65
CA LEU A 27 -8.43 -34.23 17.74
C LEU A 27 -9.10 -35.56 17.34
N GLU A 28 -9.59 -35.66 16.10
CA GLU A 28 -10.17 -36.90 15.58
C GLU A 28 -9.15 -38.04 15.47
N ASP A 29 -7.92 -37.76 15.02
CA ASP A 29 -6.82 -38.74 14.98
C ASP A 29 -6.50 -39.29 16.39
N ILE A 30 -6.53 -38.42 17.42
CA ILE A 30 -6.32 -38.81 18.82
C ILE A 30 -7.47 -39.70 19.31
N ILE A 31 -8.72 -39.33 19.02
CA ILE A 31 -9.90 -40.11 19.43
C ILE A 31 -9.88 -41.50 18.79
N LYS A 32 -9.55 -41.59 17.50
CA LYS A 32 -9.44 -42.85 16.74
C LYS A 32 -8.23 -43.70 17.16
N ALA A 33 -7.34 -43.17 17.98
CA ALA A 33 -6.08 -43.80 18.39
C ALA A 33 -5.19 -44.22 17.21
N GLU A 34 -5.22 -43.47 16.10
CA GLU A 34 -4.57 -43.88 14.84
C GLU A 34 -3.04 -43.74 14.89
N LYS A 35 -2.55 -42.63 15.47
CA LYS A 35 -1.11 -42.32 15.59
C LYS A 35 -0.63 -42.21 17.03
N THR A 36 -1.53 -41.86 17.94
CA THR A 36 -1.27 -41.65 19.36
C THR A 36 -2.31 -42.39 20.19
N PRO A 37 -1.95 -42.92 21.37
CA PRO A 37 -2.94 -43.51 22.28
C PRO A 37 -4.07 -42.51 22.56
N SER A 38 -5.31 -42.97 22.49
CA SER A 38 -6.45 -42.10 22.76
C SER A 38 -6.45 -41.67 24.23
N PHE A 39 -6.45 -40.36 24.45
CA PHE A 39 -6.63 -39.72 25.76
C PHE A 39 -7.82 -38.76 25.77
N ILE A 40 -8.51 -38.63 24.63
CA ILE A 40 -9.69 -37.78 24.43
C ILE A 40 -10.87 -38.69 24.19
N LYS A 41 -11.98 -38.43 24.88
CA LYS A 41 -13.25 -39.14 24.66
C LYS A 41 -14.03 -38.55 23.51
N ASP A 42 -14.25 -37.24 23.57
CA ASP A 42 -15.03 -36.49 22.59
C ASP A 42 -14.64 -35.01 22.64
N TYR A 43 -15.09 -34.22 21.68
CA TYR A 43 -14.97 -32.77 21.71
C TYR A 43 -16.21 -32.08 21.14
N LYS A 44 -16.50 -30.88 21.64
CA LYS A 44 -17.53 -29.99 21.09
C LYS A 44 -16.87 -28.84 20.38
N ASP A 45 -17.31 -28.60 19.15
CA ASP A 45 -16.86 -27.53 18.28
C ASP A 45 -17.86 -26.37 18.33
N TYR A 46 -17.42 -25.26 18.92
CA TYR A 46 -18.17 -24.00 18.98
C TYR A 46 -17.48 -22.90 18.18
N ASN A 47 -16.64 -23.28 17.20
CA ASN A 47 -15.90 -22.35 16.39
C ASN A 47 -16.83 -21.47 15.55
N THR A 48 -16.38 -20.25 15.30
CA THR A 48 -16.98 -19.34 14.32
C THR A 48 -15.96 -18.99 13.25
N HIS A 49 -16.34 -18.22 12.23
CA HIS A 49 -15.40 -17.79 11.18
C HIS A 49 -14.21 -16.95 11.71
N THR A 50 -14.31 -16.40 12.92
CA THR A 50 -13.31 -15.46 13.48
C THR A 50 -12.78 -15.85 14.85
N LYS A 51 -13.45 -16.75 15.57
CA LYS A 51 -13.06 -17.18 16.92
C LYS A 51 -12.98 -18.69 17.02
N VAL A 52 -11.92 -19.16 17.68
CA VAL A 52 -11.75 -20.55 18.05
C VAL A 52 -12.39 -20.81 19.41
N HIS A 53 -13.12 -21.91 19.54
CA HIS A 53 -13.64 -22.42 20.79
C HIS A 53 -13.92 -23.92 20.69
N PHE A 54 -13.07 -24.72 21.33
CA PHE A 54 -13.23 -26.16 21.49
C PHE A 54 -13.40 -26.52 22.95
N VAL A 55 -14.33 -27.42 23.24
CA VAL A 55 -14.48 -28.05 24.57
C VAL A 55 -14.14 -29.52 24.42
N ILE A 56 -13.03 -29.95 25.02
CA ILE A 56 -12.49 -31.31 24.92
C ILE A 56 -12.86 -32.09 26.17
N GLN A 57 -13.44 -33.27 25.98
CA GLN A 57 -13.85 -34.17 27.05
C GLN A 57 -12.83 -35.30 27.21
N MET A 58 -12.40 -35.54 28.45
CA MET A 58 -11.37 -36.50 28.84
C MET A 58 -11.78 -37.27 30.10
N ASP A 59 -11.08 -38.37 30.39
CA ASP A 59 -11.20 -39.03 31.69
C ASP A 59 -10.38 -38.31 32.76
N GLU A 60 -10.85 -38.36 34.02
CA GLU A 60 -10.16 -37.75 35.18
C GLU A 60 -8.69 -38.17 35.28
N LYS A 61 -8.37 -39.42 34.94
CA LYS A 61 -6.99 -39.92 34.93
C LYS A 61 -6.14 -39.26 33.85
N HIS A 62 -6.70 -39.13 32.64
CA HIS A 62 -6.00 -38.50 31.52
C HIS A 62 -5.88 -36.99 31.70
N LEU A 63 -6.88 -36.34 32.31
CA LEU A 63 -6.83 -34.93 32.62
C LEU A 63 -5.74 -34.63 33.65
N LYS A 64 -5.69 -35.36 34.77
CA LYS A 64 -4.63 -35.20 35.77
C LYS A 64 -3.24 -35.38 35.17
N SER A 65 -3.06 -36.41 34.34
CA SER A 65 -1.81 -36.62 33.62
C SER A 65 -1.49 -35.49 32.63
N ALA A 66 -2.48 -34.95 31.93
CA ALA A 66 -2.28 -33.86 30.97
C ALA A 66 -1.99 -32.51 31.67
N VAL A 67 -2.53 -32.29 32.87
CA VAL A 67 -2.23 -31.12 33.70
C VAL A 67 -0.82 -31.22 34.26
N GLU A 68 -0.39 -32.41 34.73
CA GLU A 68 0.98 -32.65 35.19
C GLU A 68 2.02 -32.49 34.05
N GLU A 69 1.71 -32.94 32.84
CA GLU A 69 2.55 -32.77 31.65
C GLU A 69 2.52 -31.33 31.08
N GLY A 70 1.46 -30.57 31.41
CA GLY A 70 1.19 -29.26 30.84
C GLY A 70 0.24 -29.34 29.64
N LEU A 71 -0.94 -28.73 29.78
CA LEU A 71 -2.00 -28.78 28.76
C LEU A 71 -1.54 -28.20 27.41
N GLU A 72 -0.73 -27.15 27.41
CA GLU A 72 -0.21 -26.54 26.18
C GLU A 72 0.70 -27.49 25.39
N GLU A 73 1.57 -28.22 26.09
CA GLU A 73 2.48 -29.19 25.47
C GLU A 73 1.75 -30.44 24.99
N LYS A 74 0.76 -30.89 25.78
CA LYS A 74 -0.07 -32.05 25.46
C LYS A 74 -0.88 -31.84 24.19
N PHE A 75 -1.55 -30.70 24.08
CA PHE A 75 -2.39 -30.33 22.93
C PHE A 75 -1.61 -29.63 21.81
N LYS A 76 -0.28 -29.52 21.92
CA LYS A 76 0.58 -28.87 20.92
C LYS A 76 0.13 -27.45 20.58
N LEU A 77 -0.25 -26.70 21.62
CA LEU A 77 -0.65 -25.29 21.53
C LEU A 77 0.54 -24.33 21.67
N SER A 78 1.76 -24.81 21.42
CA SER A 78 2.96 -23.99 21.34
C SER A 78 3.65 -24.22 19.99
N LYS A 79 4.12 -23.14 19.36
CA LYS A 79 4.83 -23.20 18.07
C LYS A 79 5.98 -22.20 18.06
N THR A 80 7.19 -22.71 17.86
CA THR A 80 8.38 -21.88 17.73
C THR A 80 8.45 -21.28 16.32
N ILE A 81 8.60 -19.96 16.22
CA ILE A 81 8.80 -19.26 14.94
C ILE A 81 10.26 -18.79 14.90
N ALA A 82 11.04 -19.37 13.98
CA ALA A 82 12.43 -18.98 13.78
C ALA A 82 12.52 -17.75 12.86
N THR A 83 13.28 -16.74 13.27
CA THR A 83 13.59 -15.54 12.48
C THR A 83 15.01 -15.57 11.93
N THR A 84 15.57 -16.76 11.68
CA THR A 84 16.98 -16.96 11.26
C THR A 84 17.22 -16.75 9.77
N ASN A 85 16.16 -16.75 8.96
CA ASN A 85 16.22 -16.61 7.51
C ASN A 85 15.42 -15.39 7.04
N LEU A 86 15.94 -14.20 7.32
CA LEU A 86 15.38 -12.93 6.84
C LEU A 86 16.07 -12.55 5.54
N VAL A 87 15.48 -12.86 4.39
CA VAL A 87 16.04 -12.56 3.06
C VAL A 87 15.04 -11.71 2.29
N ALA A 88 15.51 -10.59 1.76
CA ALA A 88 14.71 -9.71 0.92
C ALA A 88 15.60 -8.98 -0.10
N PHE A 89 14.98 -8.39 -1.11
CA PHE A 89 15.68 -7.50 -2.02
C PHE A 89 16.02 -6.18 -1.31
N ASP A 90 17.25 -5.73 -1.50
CA ASP A 90 17.70 -4.41 -1.09
C ASP A 90 17.17 -3.33 -2.07
N PRO A 91 17.39 -2.04 -1.78
CA PRO A 91 16.91 -0.92 -2.59
C PRO A 91 17.55 -0.88 -3.98
N GLU A 92 18.73 -1.49 -4.15
CA GLU A 92 19.41 -1.67 -5.42
C GLU A 92 18.94 -2.93 -6.18
N GLY A 93 17.98 -3.69 -5.62
CA GLY A 93 17.41 -4.89 -6.23
C GLY A 93 18.25 -6.15 -6.07
N ARG A 94 19.21 -6.16 -5.14
CA ARG A 94 20.07 -7.32 -4.85
C ARG A 94 19.49 -8.15 -3.72
N ILE A 95 19.65 -9.47 -3.79
CA ILE A 95 19.20 -10.37 -2.72
C ILE A 95 20.12 -10.21 -1.51
N THR A 96 19.57 -9.80 -0.38
CA THR A 96 20.31 -9.55 0.85
C THR A 96 19.71 -10.36 2.01
N LYS A 97 20.59 -10.99 2.79
CA LYS A 97 20.21 -11.65 4.05
C LYS A 97 20.46 -10.69 5.22
N TYR A 98 19.42 -10.45 6.00
CA TYR A 98 19.43 -9.59 7.17
C TYR A 98 19.66 -10.41 8.43
N ALA A 99 20.51 -9.91 9.33
CA ALA A 99 20.79 -10.57 10.60
C ALA A 99 19.63 -10.36 11.60
N THR A 100 19.08 -9.14 11.64
CA THR A 100 17.99 -8.78 12.54
C THR A 100 16.89 -8.02 11.83
N VAL A 101 15.69 -8.01 12.42
CA VAL A 101 14.56 -7.19 11.95
C VAL A 101 14.90 -5.69 12.04
N SER A 102 15.77 -5.29 12.98
CA SER A 102 16.20 -3.90 13.13
C SER A 102 17.01 -3.41 11.93
N ASP A 103 17.80 -4.29 11.30
CA ASP A 103 18.60 -3.93 10.13
C ASP A 103 17.72 -3.60 8.93
N ILE A 104 16.68 -4.40 8.70
CA ILE A 104 15.63 -4.12 7.70
C ILE A 104 15.00 -2.75 7.97
N LEU A 105 14.65 -2.46 9.23
CA LEU A 105 14.00 -1.21 9.60
C LEU A 105 14.90 0.01 9.39
N LYS A 106 16.19 -0.09 9.74
CA LYS A 106 17.16 1.01 9.55
C LYS A 106 17.35 1.34 8.08
N GLU A 107 17.47 0.33 7.23
CA GLU A 107 17.62 0.50 5.79
C GLU A 107 16.35 1.12 5.18
N PHE A 108 15.17 0.59 5.53
CA PHE A 108 13.89 1.17 5.14
C PHE A 108 13.77 2.64 5.56
N PHE A 109 14.11 2.96 6.81
CA PHE A 109 14.00 4.31 7.35
C PHE A 109 14.83 5.33 6.56
N ALA A 110 16.09 5.00 6.25
CA ALA A 110 16.98 5.91 5.52
C ALA A 110 16.44 6.24 4.12
N ILE A 111 15.91 5.25 3.41
CA ILE A 111 15.29 5.45 2.09
C ILE A 111 14.00 6.24 2.23
N ARG A 112 13.15 5.85 3.18
CA ARG A 112 11.85 6.46 3.37
C ARG A 112 11.97 7.95 3.68
N LEU A 113 12.98 8.35 4.46
CA LEU A 113 13.28 9.74 4.75
C LEU A 113 13.65 10.53 3.48
N LYS A 114 14.53 9.99 2.63
CA LYS A 114 14.87 10.61 1.33
C LYS A 114 13.64 10.78 0.44
N TYR A 115 12.74 9.80 0.44
CA TYR A 115 11.49 9.88 -0.33
C TYR A 115 10.48 10.87 0.26
N TYR A 116 10.47 11.11 1.56
CA TYR A 116 9.67 12.19 2.15
C TYR A 116 10.13 13.56 1.65
N GLU A 117 11.44 13.78 1.56
CA GLU A 117 11.99 15.01 0.99
C GLU A 117 11.62 15.17 -0.49
N LYS A 118 11.84 14.13 -1.30
CA LYS A 118 11.42 14.13 -2.72
C LYS A 118 9.92 14.43 -2.88
N ARG A 119 9.08 13.80 -2.05
CA ARG A 119 7.64 14.03 -2.06
C ARG A 119 7.29 15.47 -1.71
N LYS A 120 7.92 16.03 -0.67
CA LYS A 120 7.72 17.43 -0.29
C LYS A 120 8.08 18.36 -1.44
N GLN A 121 9.23 18.15 -2.09
CA GLN A 121 9.66 18.99 -3.22
C GLN A 121 8.71 18.89 -4.41
N HIS A 122 8.21 17.69 -4.72
CA HIS A 122 7.21 17.50 -5.76
C HIS A 122 5.93 18.28 -5.46
N GLN A 123 5.38 18.12 -4.25
CA GLN A 123 4.17 18.84 -3.82
C GLN A 123 4.35 20.36 -3.85
N LEU A 124 5.51 20.87 -3.41
CA LEU A 124 5.82 22.29 -3.50
C LEU A 124 5.87 22.77 -4.95
N SER A 125 6.46 21.97 -5.85
CA SER A 125 6.49 22.31 -7.27
C SER A 125 5.10 22.32 -7.90
N GLU A 126 4.21 21.41 -7.53
CA GLU A 126 2.82 21.39 -8.00
C GLU A 126 2.06 22.61 -7.49
N MET A 127 2.13 22.88 -6.18
CA MET A 127 1.50 24.05 -5.57
C MET A 127 2.01 25.37 -6.18
N GLN A 128 3.31 25.45 -6.50
CA GLN A 128 3.87 26.63 -7.17
C GLN A 128 3.33 26.79 -8.59
N LYS A 129 3.17 25.70 -9.35
CA LYS A 129 2.53 25.75 -10.68
C LYS A 129 1.10 26.25 -10.59
N ASP A 130 0.34 25.75 -9.62
CA ASP A 130 -1.04 26.17 -9.39
C ASP A 130 -1.14 27.64 -8.97
N LEU A 131 -0.27 28.06 -8.04
CA LEU A 131 -0.17 29.46 -7.62
C LEU A 131 0.11 30.37 -8.81
N ASP A 132 1.10 30.02 -9.64
CA ASP A 132 1.44 30.80 -10.82
C ASP A 132 0.28 30.88 -11.82
N LYS A 133 -0.44 29.77 -12.03
CA LYS A 133 -1.62 29.71 -12.90
C LYS A 133 -2.72 30.63 -12.40
N LEU A 134 -3.10 30.52 -11.13
CA LEU A 134 -4.13 31.34 -10.49
C LEU A 134 -3.73 32.81 -10.44
N THR A 135 -2.46 33.11 -10.18
CA THR A 135 -1.93 34.48 -10.18
C THR A 135 -2.04 35.11 -11.56
N ASN A 136 -1.69 34.37 -12.62
CA ASN A 136 -1.86 34.83 -14.00
C ASN A 136 -3.34 35.00 -14.37
N GLN A 137 -4.23 34.09 -13.95
CA GLN A 137 -5.67 34.23 -14.16
C GLN A 137 -6.23 35.49 -13.49
N ALA A 138 -5.87 35.74 -12.22
CA ALA A 138 -6.28 36.94 -11.50
C ALA A 138 -5.75 38.21 -12.19
N ARG A 139 -4.48 38.22 -12.60
CA ARG A 139 -3.86 39.34 -13.33
C ARG A 139 -4.54 39.58 -14.68
N PHE A 140 -4.89 38.52 -15.41
CA PHE A 140 -5.57 38.59 -16.70
C PHE A 140 -6.95 39.24 -16.55
N VAL A 141 -7.76 38.76 -15.60
CA VAL A 141 -9.08 39.32 -15.29
C VAL A 141 -8.96 40.78 -14.85
N GLN A 142 -8.02 41.11 -13.96
CA GLN A 142 -7.82 42.50 -13.51
C GLN A 142 -7.44 43.43 -14.67
N MET A 143 -6.57 43.00 -15.59
CA MET A 143 -6.20 43.81 -16.76
C MET A 143 -7.37 44.05 -17.71
N ILE A 144 -8.32 43.12 -17.82
CA ILE A 144 -9.55 43.30 -18.59
C ILE A 144 -10.46 44.33 -17.91
N ILE A 145 -10.65 44.21 -16.59
CA ILE A 145 -11.45 45.16 -15.80
C ILE A 145 -10.87 46.57 -15.89
N ASP A 146 -9.54 46.71 -15.80
CA ASP A 146 -8.82 47.98 -15.92
C ASP A 146 -8.80 48.55 -17.36
N GLY A 147 -9.31 47.81 -18.36
CA GLY A 147 -9.25 48.20 -19.78
C GLY A 147 -7.85 48.14 -20.41
N LYS A 148 -6.85 47.61 -19.70
CA LYS A 148 -5.45 47.45 -20.17
C LYS A 148 -5.25 46.26 -21.11
N LEU A 149 -6.24 45.38 -21.19
CA LEU A 149 -6.28 44.22 -22.08
C LEU A 149 -7.68 44.07 -22.68
N VAL A 150 -7.78 44.09 -23.99
CA VAL A 150 -9.05 43.91 -24.72
C VAL A 150 -9.00 42.57 -25.44
N VAL A 151 -9.85 41.63 -25.02
CA VAL A 151 -9.94 40.27 -25.58
C VAL A 151 -11.02 40.16 -26.67
N SER A 152 -12.03 41.01 -26.62
CA SER A 152 -13.15 40.99 -27.56
C SER A 152 -12.71 41.28 -29.00
N LYS A 153 -13.25 40.53 -29.97
CA LYS A 153 -13.04 40.69 -31.42
C LYS A 153 -11.58 40.54 -31.92
N LYS A 154 -10.66 40.01 -31.12
CA LYS A 154 -9.29 39.67 -31.55
C LYS A 154 -9.15 38.19 -31.89
N LYS A 155 -8.33 37.88 -32.91
CA LYS A 155 -7.98 36.49 -33.27
C LYS A 155 -7.03 35.88 -32.23
N LYS A 156 -7.19 34.58 -31.93
CA LYS A 156 -6.38 33.83 -30.94
C LYS A 156 -4.85 34.02 -31.09
N PRO A 157 -4.24 33.98 -32.30
CA PRO A 157 -2.79 34.19 -32.45
C PRO A 157 -2.30 35.58 -32.01
N ILE A 158 -3.10 36.62 -32.24
CA ILE A 158 -2.77 37.99 -31.84
C ILE A 158 -2.83 38.13 -30.32
N LEU A 159 -3.83 37.50 -29.69
CA LEU A 159 -3.96 37.48 -28.23
C LEU A 159 -2.79 36.75 -27.57
N ILE A 160 -2.37 35.61 -28.13
CA ILE A 160 -1.21 34.86 -27.63
C ILE A 160 0.07 35.69 -27.69
N ALA A 161 0.28 36.44 -28.79
CA ALA A 161 1.42 37.34 -28.91
C ALA A 161 1.39 38.46 -27.85
N GLU A 162 0.22 39.08 -27.63
CA GLU A 162 0.02 40.12 -26.61
C GLU A 162 0.20 39.60 -25.18
N LEU A 163 -0.24 38.36 -24.89
CA LEU A 163 -0.03 37.70 -23.61
C LEU A 163 1.45 37.39 -23.36
N LYS A 164 2.16 36.94 -24.40
CA LYS A 164 3.60 36.70 -24.33
C LYS A 164 4.37 38.00 -24.08
N GLU A 165 4.01 39.09 -24.77
CA GLU A 165 4.62 40.41 -24.58
C GLU A 165 4.37 40.97 -23.18
N LYS A 166 3.17 40.79 -22.63
CA LYS A 166 2.82 41.20 -21.26
C LYS A 166 3.39 40.27 -20.17
N GLY A 167 4.14 39.24 -20.56
CA GLY A 167 4.84 38.34 -19.65
C GLY A 167 3.92 37.41 -18.87
N PHE A 168 2.82 36.94 -19.46
CA PHE A 168 2.02 35.86 -18.88
C PHE A 168 2.78 34.53 -18.98
N LYS A 169 2.72 33.72 -17.92
CA LYS A 169 3.41 32.42 -17.92
C LYS A 169 2.71 31.43 -18.85
N ALA A 170 3.47 30.74 -19.68
CA ALA A 170 2.99 29.70 -20.56
C ALA A 170 2.89 28.35 -19.81
N PHE A 171 1.78 27.63 -20.00
CA PHE A 171 1.54 26.28 -19.46
C PHE A 171 1.13 25.32 -20.60
N PRO A 172 2.08 24.82 -21.40
CA PRO A 172 1.79 23.86 -22.47
C PRO A 172 1.37 22.50 -21.90
N LYS A 173 0.25 21.95 -22.39
CA LYS A 173 -0.30 20.65 -21.97
C LYS A 173 0.65 19.45 -22.23
N VAL A 174 1.54 19.58 -23.21
CA VAL A 174 2.39 18.47 -23.71
C VAL A 174 3.79 18.45 -23.07
N ALA A 175 4.21 19.53 -22.41
CA ALA A 175 5.57 19.59 -21.84
C ALA A 175 5.77 18.68 -20.61
N GLU A 176 4.69 18.19 -20.00
CA GLU A 176 4.77 17.21 -18.91
C GLU A 176 5.01 15.78 -19.44
N ALA A 177 4.53 15.44 -20.65
CA ALA A 177 4.82 14.14 -21.29
C ALA A 177 6.29 14.06 -21.76
N VAL A 178 6.80 15.12 -22.41
CA VAL A 178 8.17 15.12 -22.96
C VAL A 178 9.25 15.21 -21.86
N LYS A 179 8.97 15.86 -20.72
CA LYS A 179 9.89 15.90 -19.58
C LYS A 179 9.84 14.68 -18.67
N ALA A 180 8.80 13.85 -18.77
CA ALA A 180 8.66 12.61 -17.99
C ALA A 180 9.46 11.43 -18.58
N GLY A 181 10.08 11.58 -19.76
CA GLY A 181 10.91 10.53 -20.35
C GLY A 181 10.11 9.30 -20.79
N GLU A 182 8.84 9.46 -21.11
CA GLU A 182 8.03 8.39 -21.73
C GLU A 182 8.37 8.31 -23.22
N THR A 183 9.37 7.49 -23.55
CA THR A 183 9.52 6.92 -24.89
C THR A 183 8.49 5.80 -25.07
N GLU A 184 7.21 6.14 -25.12
CA GLU A 184 6.24 5.30 -25.82
C GLU A 184 5.97 5.94 -27.16
N GLN A 185 6.25 5.19 -28.24
CA GLN A 185 5.86 5.55 -29.59
C GLN A 185 4.33 5.61 -29.63
N VAL A 186 3.77 6.80 -29.39
CA VAL A 186 2.46 7.11 -29.93
C VAL A 186 2.66 7.14 -31.42
N VAL A 187 2.00 6.22 -32.12
CA VAL A 187 1.93 6.18 -33.58
C VAL A 187 1.30 7.50 -34.02
N GLU A 188 2.11 8.50 -34.31
CA GLU A 188 1.64 9.74 -34.93
C GLU A 188 1.58 9.55 -36.44
N GLU A 189 0.36 9.72 -36.96
CA GLU A 189 0.13 10.11 -38.35
C GLU A 189 1.05 11.28 -38.72
N GLU A 190 1.54 11.27 -39.96
CA GLU A 190 2.52 12.20 -40.53
C GLU A 190 2.07 13.67 -40.44
N GLY A 191 2.31 14.31 -39.29
CA GLY A 191 2.26 15.76 -39.11
C GLY A 191 3.67 16.33 -39.03
N SER A 192 3.92 17.45 -39.71
CA SER A 192 5.25 18.06 -39.76
C SER A 192 5.68 18.62 -38.39
N GLU A 193 6.98 18.58 -38.07
CA GLU A 193 7.53 19.13 -36.80
C GLU A 193 7.20 20.64 -36.60
N GLU A 194 6.98 21.38 -37.69
CA GLU A 194 6.56 22.78 -37.67
C GLU A 194 5.09 22.96 -37.23
N GLU A 195 4.20 22.03 -37.57
CA GLU A 195 2.80 22.08 -37.12
C GLU A 195 2.68 21.74 -35.63
N ALA A 196 3.41 20.73 -35.16
CA ALA A 196 3.43 20.34 -33.74
C ALA A 196 3.97 21.45 -32.81
N THR A 197 5.04 22.14 -33.22
CA THR A 197 5.61 23.27 -32.45
C THR A 197 4.67 24.48 -32.39
N THR A 198 3.92 24.73 -33.46
CA THR A 198 2.95 25.82 -33.53
C THR A 198 1.70 25.51 -32.70
N GLU A 199 1.22 24.27 -32.70
CA GLU A 199 0.09 23.83 -31.86
C GLU A 199 0.43 23.88 -30.36
N VAL A 200 1.61 23.41 -29.95
CA VAL A 200 2.10 23.48 -28.55
C VAL A 200 2.20 24.92 -28.06
N ALA A 201 2.65 25.84 -28.91
CA ALA A 201 2.66 27.28 -28.59
C ALA A 201 1.25 27.89 -28.50
N SER A 202 0.30 27.37 -29.28
CA SER A 202 -1.08 27.88 -29.32
C SER A 202 -1.91 27.46 -28.10
N ASN A 203 -1.63 26.28 -27.54
CA ASN A 203 -2.35 25.73 -26.37
C ASN A 203 -1.76 26.17 -25.03
N ALA A 204 -0.60 26.84 -25.03
CA ALA A 204 0.12 27.22 -23.82
C ALA A 204 -0.59 28.30 -22.97
N TYR A 205 -1.56 29.01 -23.55
CA TYR A 205 -2.35 30.06 -22.87
C TYR A 205 -3.84 29.70 -22.74
N ASP A 206 -4.22 28.45 -23.06
CA ASP A 206 -5.62 28.00 -22.98
C ASP A 206 -6.21 28.20 -21.58
N TYR A 207 -5.39 28.06 -20.53
CA TYR A 207 -5.83 28.27 -19.15
C TYR A 207 -6.32 29.72 -18.84
N LEU A 208 -6.02 30.68 -19.72
CA LEU A 208 -6.53 32.06 -19.67
C LEU A 208 -7.64 32.31 -20.70
N LEU A 209 -7.56 31.66 -21.86
CA LEU A 209 -8.39 31.99 -23.02
C LEU A 209 -9.65 31.12 -23.16
N GLY A 210 -9.72 29.98 -22.45
CA GLY A 210 -10.82 29.02 -22.55
C GLY A 210 -10.64 28.03 -23.69
#